data_AF-A0A5C8HK82-F1
#
_entry.id   AF-A0A5C8HK82-F1
#
_cell.length_a   1.000
_cell.length_b   1.000
_cell.length_c   1.000
_cell.angle_alpha   90.00
_cell.angle_beta   90.00
_cell.angle_gamma   90.00
#
_symmetry.space_group_name_H-M   'P 1'
#
loop_
_entity.id
_entity.type
_entity.pdbx_description
1 polymer ?
#
loop_
_entity_poly.entity_id
_entity_poly.type
_entity_poly.pdbx_seq_one_letter_code
_entity_poly.pdbx_strand_id
1 'polypeptide(L)'
;MINRPIIQWSVDSEDWKSKDAQMIIDKVTSSVYDGSIILLHDIHPETIAAVPEIIRDLKKEDYQFVSLDTLLNNPSSNETYYGENDHRPVGG
;
A
#
# COMPACT_ATOMS: atom_id res chain seq x y z
N MET A 1 24.49 -3.62 9.34
CA MET A 1 23.14 -3.08 9.64
C MET A 1 22.68 -2.27 8.45
N ILE A 2 21.42 -2.42 8.05
CA ILE A 2 20.81 -1.60 7.00
C ILE A 2 20.38 -0.29 7.68
N ASN A 3 20.95 0.85 7.29
CA ASN A 3 20.60 2.17 7.84
C ASN A 3 19.43 2.80 7.06
N ARG A 4 18.29 2.10 7.02
CA ARG A 4 17.06 2.54 6.33
C ARG A 4 15.84 1.99 7.07
N PRO A 5 14.69 2.70 7.05
CA PRO A 5 13.45 2.15 7.57
C PRO A 5 13.06 0.88 6.81
N ILE A 6 12.41 -0.05 7.51
CA ILE A 6 11.78 -1.21 6.87
C ILE A 6 10.35 -0.82 6.53
N ILE A 7 9.99 -0.89 5.25
CA ILE A 7 8.63 -0.59 4.78
C ILE A 7 7.95 -1.90 4.37
N GLN A 8 6.79 -2.14 4.95
CA GLN A 8 5.86 -3.21 4.62
C GLN A 8 4.56 -2.57 4.10
N TRP A 9 3.47 -3.32 4.16
CA TRP A 9 2.15 -2.88 3.73
C TRP A 9 1.10 -3.33 4.75
N SER A 10 0.01 -2.59 4.83
CA SER A 10 -1.18 -2.96 5.61
C SER A 10 -2.28 -3.55 4.73
N VAL A 11 -2.24 -3.25 3.42
CA VAL A 11 -3.19 -3.76 2.42
C VAL A 11 -2.43 -4.54 1.36
N ASP A 12 -2.61 -5.87 1.35
CA ASP A 12 -2.16 -6.73 0.25
C ASP A 12 -3.28 -6.86 -0.77
N SER A 13 -3.02 -6.41 -2.01
CA SER A 13 -3.97 -6.55 -3.12
C SER A 13 -4.16 -8.00 -3.59
N GLU A 14 -3.27 -8.91 -3.18
CA GLU A 14 -3.17 -10.28 -3.68
C GLU A 14 -3.04 -10.37 -5.21
N ASP A 15 -2.55 -9.32 -5.87
CA ASP A 15 -2.40 -9.25 -7.33
C ASP A 15 -1.38 -10.27 -7.87
N TRP A 16 -0.40 -10.65 -7.06
CA TRP A 16 0.53 -11.75 -7.35
C TRP A 16 -0.16 -13.13 -7.47
N LYS A 17 -1.38 -13.26 -6.95
CA LYS A 17 -2.18 -14.48 -6.93
C LYS A 17 -3.41 -14.38 -7.84
N SER A 18 -4.06 -13.22 -7.87
CA SER A 18 -5.22 -12.96 -8.70
C SER A 18 -4.83 -12.83 -10.18
N LYS A 19 -5.65 -13.41 -11.07
CA LYS A 19 -5.56 -13.19 -12.52
C LYS A 19 -6.75 -12.41 -13.04
N ASP A 20 -7.38 -11.64 -12.16
CA ASP A 20 -8.58 -10.86 -12.43
C ASP A 20 -8.44 -9.45 -11.82
N ALA A 21 -8.57 -8.44 -12.67
CA ALA A 21 -8.45 -7.04 -12.28
C ALA A 21 -9.56 -6.61 -11.29
N GLN A 22 -10.79 -7.12 -11.44
CA GLN A 22 -11.90 -6.79 -10.55
C GLN A 22 -11.64 -7.32 -9.15
N MET A 23 -11.08 -8.53 -9.02
CA MET A 23 -10.71 -9.07 -7.71
C MET A 23 -9.63 -8.22 -7.01
N ILE A 24 -8.68 -7.68 -7.78
CA ILE A 24 -7.65 -6.75 -7.25
C ILE A 24 -8.31 -5.44 -6.78
N ILE A 25 -9.20 -4.87 -7.59
CA ILE A 25 -9.96 -3.65 -7.26
C ILE A 25 -10.75 -3.86 -5.96
N ASP A 26 -11.54 -4.93 -5.88
CA ASP A 26 -12.41 -5.22 -4.74
C ASP A 26 -11.57 -5.46 -3.47
N LYS A 27 -10.44 -6.18 -3.59
CA LYS A 27 -9.55 -6.45 -2.46
C LYS A 27 -8.97 -5.14 -1.91
N VAL A 28 -8.47 -4.27 -2.78
CA VAL A 28 -7.92 -2.97 -2.36
C VAL A 28 -9.01 -2.09 -1.76
N THR A 29 -10.09 -1.82 -2.48
CA THR A 29 -11.13 -0.88 -2.05
C THR A 29 -11.85 -1.30 -0.77
N SER A 30 -11.99 -2.61 -0.51
CA SER A 30 -12.59 -3.11 0.73
C SER A 30 -11.63 -3.16 1.94
N SER A 31 -10.32 -3.05 1.72
CA SER A 31 -9.32 -3.22 2.78
C SER A 31 -8.62 -1.93 3.18
N VAL A 32 -8.66 -0.90 2.32
CA VAL A 32 -8.03 0.39 2.61
C VAL A 32 -8.68 1.12 3.78
N TYR A 33 -7.85 1.88 4.46
CA TYR A 33 -8.20 2.85 5.50
C TYR A 33 -7.23 4.03 5.43
N ASP A 34 -7.54 5.12 6.12
CA ASP A 34 -6.67 6.30 6.17
C ASP A 34 -5.26 5.96 6.66
N GLY A 35 -4.24 6.42 5.91
CA GLY A 35 -2.84 6.09 6.19
C GLY A 35 -2.37 4.69 5.76
N SER A 36 -3.13 3.97 4.92
CA SER A 36 -2.71 2.65 4.41
C SER A 36 -1.48 2.70 3.49
N ILE A 37 -0.65 1.65 3.55
CA ILE A 37 0.33 1.34 2.51
C ILE A 37 -0.18 0.11 1.73
N ILE A 38 -0.37 0.27 0.42
CA ILE A 38 -0.94 -0.74 -0.47
C ILE A 38 0.18 -1.42 -1.25
N LEU A 39 0.24 -2.76 -1.22
CA LEU A 39 1.13 -3.56 -2.05
C LEU A 39 0.47 -3.89 -3.40
N LEU A 40 1.18 -3.56 -4.49
CA LEU A 40 0.87 -3.92 -5.87
C LEU A 40 2.19 -4.24 -6.60
N HIS A 41 2.12 -5.07 -7.64
CA HIS A 41 3.22 -5.47 -8.50
C HIS A 41 2.98 -5.02 -9.95
N ASP A 42 3.85 -4.15 -10.48
CA ASP A 42 3.74 -3.56 -11.82
C ASP A 42 4.15 -4.51 -12.98
N ILE A 43 4.39 -5.78 -12.67
CA ILE A 43 4.78 -6.83 -13.62
C ILE A 43 3.59 -7.66 -14.13
N HIS A 44 2.37 -7.39 -13.63
CA HIS A 44 1.15 -8.13 -13.99
C HIS A 44 0.19 -7.25 -14.83
N PRO A 45 -0.26 -7.73 -16.01
CA PRO A 45 -1.22 -7.00 -16.84
C PRO A 45 -2.53 -6.66 -16.12
N GLU A 46 -2.98 -7.54 -15.23
CA GLU A 46 -4.20 -7.37 -14.45
C GLU A 46 -4.05 -6.22 -13.44
N THR A 47 -2.87 -6.06 -12.84
CA THR A 47 -2.55 -4.90 -11.99
C THR A 47 -2.56 -3.61 -12.80
N ILE A 48 -1.98 -3.61 -13.99
CA ILE A 48 -2.00 -2.45 -14.90
C ILE A 48 -3.45 -2.07 -15.26
N ALA A 49 -4.32 -3.06 -15.46
CA ALA A 49 -5.74 -2.84 -15.73
C ALA A 49 -6.54 -2.34 -14.51
N ALA A 50 -6.19 -2.78 -13.30
CA ALA A 50 -6.88 -2.43 -12.05
C ALA A 50 -6.56 -1.01 -11.54
N VAL A 51 -5.31 -0.56 -11.67
CA VAL A 51 -4.82 0.71 -11.07
C VAL A 51 -5.67 1.94 -11.43
N PRO A 52 -6.09 2.17 -12.69
CA PRO A 52 -6.91 3.34 -13.03
C PRO A 52 -8.24 3.39 -12.26
N GLU A 53 -8.86 2.23 -12.03
CA GLU A 53 -10.14 2.11 -11.33
C GLU A 53 -9.96 2.30 -9.81
N ILE A 54 -8.93 1.69 -9.22
CA ILE A 54 -8.54 1.91 -7.83
C ILE A 54 -8.33 3.41 -7.56
N ILE A 55 -7.53 4.09 -8.41
CA ILE A 55 -7.27 5.52 -8.24
C ILE A 55 -8.57 6.33 -8.32
N ARG A 56 -9.44 6.01 -9.27
CA ARG A 56 -10.70 6.71 -9.46
C ARG A 56 -11.61 6.54 -8.24
N ASP A 57 -11.75 5.33 -7.73
CA ASP A 57 -12.72 5.05 -6.66
C ASP A 57 -12.23 5.59 -5.32
N LEU A 58 -10.94 5.45 -4.99
CA LEU A 58 -10.38 6.07 -3.78
C LEU A 58 -10.41 7.60 -3.82
N LYS A 59 -10.22 8.22 -5.00
CA LYS A 59 -10.41 9.68 -5.13
C LYS A 59 -11.86 10.13 -4.92
N LYS A 60 -12.87 9.31 -5.25
CA LYS A 60 -14.27 9.63 -4.96
C LYS A 60 -14.57 9.58 -3.47
N GLU A 61 -13.78 8.84 -2.71
CA GLU A 61 -13.82 8.76 -1.25
C GLU A 61 -12.87 9.78 -0.59
N ASP A 62 -12.41 10.80 -1.33
CA ASP A 62 -11.55 11.90 -0.88
C ASP A 62 -10.12 11.49 -0.43
N TYR A 63 -9.67 10.26 -0.70
CA TYR A 63 -8.29 9.86 -0.45
C TYR A 63 -7.27 10.65 -1.29
N GLN A 64 -6.12 10.93 -0.68
CA GLN A 64 -4.96 11.49 -1.35
C GLN A 64 -3.88 10.43 -1.56
N PHE A 65 -3.37 10.35 -2.79
CA PHE A 65 -2.23 9.48 -3.10
C PHE A 65 -0.93 10.24 -2.86
N VAL A 66 -0.14 9.76 -1.92
CA VAL A 66 1.12 10.40 -1.51
C VAL A 66 2.29 9.42 -1.57
N SER A 67 3.51 9.94 -1.62
CA SER A 67 4.71 9.11 -1.49
C SER A 67 4.89 8.66 -0.04
N LEU A 68 5.69 7.61 0.17
CA LEU A 68 6.07 7.15 1.52
C LEU A 68 6.77 8.25 2.34
N ASP A 69 7.61 9.08 1.71
CA ASP A 69 8.28 10.19 2.39
C ASP A 69 7.27 11.21 2.95
N THR A 70 6.18 11.44 2.22
CA THR A 70 5.09 12.34 2.63
C THR A 70 4.24 11.69 3.71
N LEU A 71 3.89 10.41 3.54
CA LEU A 71 3.05 9.67 4.47
C LEU A 71 3.70 9.50 5.84
N LEU A 72 4.98 9.10 5.88
CA LEU A 72 5.66 8.70 7.11
C LEU A 72 6.46 9.81 7.77
N ASN A 73 6.72 10.92 7.06
CA ASN A 73 7.39 12.12 7.55
C ASN A 73 8.63 11.83 8.44
N ASN A 74 9.76 11.53 7.81
CA ASN A 74 11.04 11.18 8.45
C ASN A 74 11.03 9.84 9.23
N PRO A 75 10.83 8.71 8.55
CA PRO A 75 10.80 7.38 9.16
C PRO A 75 12.15 6.96 9.76
N SER A 76 12.10 6.31 10.93
CA SER A 76 13.25 5.81 11.69
C SER A 76 13.79 4.50 11.09
N SER A 77 15.12 4.37 11.05
CA SER A 77 15.78 3.11 10.62
C SER A 77 15.59 1.95 11.60
N ASN A 78 15.10 2.22 12.81
CA ASN A 78 14.90 1.21 13.86
C ASN A 78 13.45 0.71 13.91
N GLU A 79 12.59 1.14 13.00
CA GLU A 79 11.18 0.78 12.95
C GLU A 79 10.84 0.07 11.62
N THR A 80 9.82 -0.79 11.69
CA THR A 80 9.11 -1.36 10.55
C THR A 80 7.75 -0.68 10.44
N TYR A 81 7.42 -0.16 9.27
CA TYR A 81 6.18 0.57 9.00
C TYR A 81 5.24 -0.27 8.13
N TYR A 82 3.98 -0.38 8.52
CA TYR A 82 2.91 -1.05 7.78
C TYR A 82 1.83 -0.05 7.30
N GLY A 83 1.69 1.08 7.98
CA GLY A 83 0.84 2.23 7.63
C GLY A 83 1.30 3.48 8.41
N GLU A 84 0.68 4.64 8.17
CA GLU A 84 1.03 5.92 8.83
C GLU A 84 1.14 5.78 10.36
N ASN A 85 0.14 5.12 10.96
CA ASN A 85 0.02 4.93 12.40
C ASN A 85 0.24 3.47 12.85
N ASP A 86 0.80 2.61 11.98
CA ASP A 86 1.14 1.21 12.30
C ASP A 86 2.64 0.99 12.07
N HIS A 87 3.42 1.05 13.15
CA HIS A 87 4.85 0.77 13.13
C HIS A 87 5.29 0.02 14.39
N ARG A 88 6.39 -0.73 14.26
CA ARG A 88 6.93 -1.60 15.31
C ARG A 88 8.46 -1.57 15.31
N PRO A 89 9.13 -1.70 16.47
CA PRO A 89 10.59 -1.79 16.52
C PRO A 89 11.13 -2.97 15.72
N VAL A 90 12.25 -2.76 15.02
CA VAL A 90 12.97 -3.84 14.32
C VAL A 90 13.51 -4.84 15.35
N GLY A 91 13.06 -6.09 15.28
CA GLY A 91 13.51 -7.18 16.14
C GLY A 91 12.72 -7.37 17.44
N GLY A 92 11.57 -6.72 17.58
CA GLY A 92 10.58 -6.97 18.65
C GLY A 92 9.57 -8.06 18.30
#